data_AF-A0A655ZED4-F1
#
_entry.id   AF-A0A655ZED4-F1
#
_cell.length_a   1.000
_cell.length_b   1.000
_cell.length_c   1.000
_cell.angle_alpha   90.00
_cell.angle_beta   90.00
_cell.angle_gamma   90.00
#
_symmetry.space_group_name_H-M   'P 1'
#
loop_
_entity.id
_entity.type
_entity.pdbx_description
1 polymer ?
#
loop_
_entity_poly.entity_id
_entity_poly.type
_entity_poly.pdbx_seq_one_letter_code
_entity_poly.pdbx_strand_id
1 'polypeptide(L)'
;MVIATFDAANQELRFDMPKYRDAPQATKAIKTMQWQLLDQQGKAVELRQDRLIKEGMQIGRNFEFETAEYNKKGGVAALTSSIAVQPIAQQEISNATAMAAAEEMLHFWYNKADAETKARFKAFVNQQ
;
A
#
# COMPACT_ATOMS: atom_id res chain seq x y z
N MET A 1 5.34 -2.50 -9.52
CA MET A 1 4.11 -2.87 -8.79
C MET A 1 2.97 -2.00 -9.30
N VAL A 2 1.77 -2.55 -9.41
CA VAL A 2 0.56 -1.81 -9.79
C VAL A 2 -0.14 -1.37 -8.51
N ILE A 3 -0.64 -0.14 -8.48
CA ILE A 3 -1.54 0.37 -7.45
C ILE A 3 -2.82 0.84 -8.15
N ALA A 4 -3.97 0.55 -7.56
CA ALA A 4 -5.26 0.92 -8.14
C ALA A 4 -6.26 1.33 -7.06
N THR A 5 -7.15 2.25 -7.42
CA THR A 5 -8.24 2.73 -6.61
C THR A 5 -9.54 2.60 -7.39
N PHE A 6 -10.59 2.13 -6.71
CA PHE A 6 -11.91 1.86 -7.26
C PHE A 6 -12.95 2.06 -6.16
N ASP A 7 -14.20 2.28 -6.56
CA ASP A 7 -15.33 2.41 -5.65
C ASP A 7 -16.19 1.15 -5.69
N ALA A 8 -16.47 0.57 -4.52
CA ALA A 8 -17.36 -0.57 -4.36
C ALA A 8 -17.95 -0.60 -2.95
N ALA A 9 -19.22 -0.97 -2.83
CA ALA A 9 -19.89 -1.13 -1.54
C ALA A 9 -20.75 -2.39 -1.55
N ASN A 10 -20.59 -3.23 -0.52
CA ASN A 10 -21.40 -4.43 -0.29
C ASN A 10 -21.54 -5.37 -1.51
N GLN A 11 -20.47 -5.53 -2.30
CA GLN A 11 -20.48 -6.39 -3.48
C GLN A 11 -19.21 -7.24 -3.58
N GLU A 12 -19.35 -8.42 -4.16
CA GLU A 12 -18.21 -9.25 -4.54
C GLU A 12 -17.63 -8.76 -5.86
N LEU A 13 -16.32 -8.61 -5.91
CA LEU A 13 -15.59 -8.28 -7.12
C LEU A 13 -14.69 -9.44 -7.53
N ARG A 14 -14.63 -9.71 -8.84
CA ARG A 14 -13.74 -10.70 -9.40
C ARG A 14 -12.68 -10.04 -10.25
N PHE A 15 -11.44 -10.43 -10.04
CA PHE A 15 -10.36 -10.10 -10.97
C PHE A 15 -10.56 -10.84 -12.28
N ASP A 16 -10.63 -10.09 -13.37
CA ASP A 16 -10.49 -10.62 -14.71
C ASP A 16 -9.06 -10.38 -15.17
N MET A 17 -8.29 -11.46 -15.19
CA MET A 17 -6.87 -11.47 -15.55
C MET A 17 -6.65 -12.37 -16.77
N PRO A 18 -5.68 -12.04 -17.63
CA PRO A 18 -5.33 -12.88 -18.76
C PRO A 18 -4.79 -14.22 -18.28
N LYS A 19 -5.21 -15.28 -18.97
CA LYS A 19 -4.74 -16.63 -18.70
C LYS A 19 -3.47 -16.89 -19.50
N TYR A 20 -2.46 -17.42 -18.82
CA TYR A 20 -1.20 -17.82 -19.43
C TYR A 20 -1.05 -19.33 -19.36
N ARG A 21 -0.45 -19.92 -20.39
CA ARG A 21 -0.23 -21.37 -20.44
C ARG A 21 0.86 -21.82 -19.48
N ASP A 22 1.88 -20.98 -19.30
CA ASP A 22 3.08 -21.32 -18.54
C ASP A 22 3.70 -20.09 -17.86
N ALA A 23 4.51 -20.33 -16.82
CA ALA A 23 5.17 -19.27 -16.03
C ALA A 23 6.12 -18.38 -16.85
N PRO A 24 6.92 -18.89 -17.82
CA PRO A 24 7.73 -18.06 -18.69
C PRO A 24 6.91 -17.07 -19.53
N GLN A 25 5.79 -17.51 -20.10
CA GLN A 25 4.87 -16.65 -20.83
C GLN A 25 4.28 -15.57 -19.91
N ALA A 26 3.81 -15.97 -18.72
CA ALA A 26 3.28 -15.03 -17.73
C ALA A 26 4.32 -13.97 -17.34
N THR A 27 5.57 -14.36 -17.11
CA THR A 27 6.66 -13.44 -16.73
C THR A 27 6.95 -12.38 -17.80
N LYS A 28 6.86 -12.76 -19.08
CA LYS A 28 7.02 -11.80 -20.19
C LYS A 28 5.83 -10.85 -20.28
N ALA A 29 4.62 -11.37 -20.12
CA ALA A 29 3.38 -10.63 -20.31
C ALA A 29 2.96 -9.78 -19.10
N ILE A 30 3.42 -10.11 -17.88
CA ILE A 30 3.00 -9.44 -16.63
C ILE A 30 3.32 -7.94 -16.62
N LYS A 31 4.34 -7.51 -17.37
CA LYS A 31 4.75 -6.10 -17.49
C LYS A 31 3.68 -5.25 -18.20
N THR A 32 2.99 -5.84 -19.16
CA THR A 32 1.97 -5.21 -20.03
C THR A 32 0.60 -5.84 -19.84
N MET A 33 0.40 -6.54 -18.72
CA MET A 33 -0.86 -7.20 -18.40
C MET A 33 -1.97 -6.17 -18.26
N GLN A 34 -3.07 -6.41 -18.97
CA GLN A 34 -4.33 -5.70 -18.78
C GLN A 34 -5.20 -6.53 -17.84
N TRP A 35 -5.81 -5.90 -16.85
CA TRP A 35 -6.73 -6.54 -15.92
C TRP A 35 -7.87 -5.58 -15.60
N GLN A 36 -8.97 -6.13 -15.11
CA GLN A 36 -10.13 -5.36 -14.69
C GLN A 36 -10.79 -6.04 -13.48
N LEU A 37 -11.63 -5.29 -12.77
CA LEU A 37 -12.54 -5.83 -11.76
C LEU A 37 -13.91 -5.96 -12.40
N LEU A 38 -14.52 -7.13 -12.26
CA LEU A 38 -15.90 -7.39 -12.66
C LEU A 38 -16.78 -7.48 -11.41
N ASP A 39 -17.96 -6.88 -11.49
CA ASP A 39 -19.00 -7.09 -10.48
C ASP A 39 -19.71 -8.45 -10.66
N GLN A 40 -20.71 -8.70 -9.82
CA GLN A 40 -21.53 -9.92 -9.84
C GLN A 40 -22.34 -10.09 -11.15
N GLN A 41 -22.58 -9.00 -11.88
CA GLN A 41 -23.29 -9.02 -13.17
C GLN A 41 -22.32 -9.17 -14.35
N GLY A 42 -21.00 -9.27 -14.08
CA GLY A 42 -19.97 -9.37 -15.10
C GLY A 42 -19.64 -8.03 -15.77
N LYS A 43 -20.04 -6.91 -15.18
CA LYS A 43 -19.74 -5.57 -15.69
C LYS A 43 -18.41 -5.07 -15.13
N ALA A 44 -17.62 -4.40 -15.96
CA ALA A 44 -16.37 -3.80 -15.55
C ALA A 44 -16.58 -2.63 -14.58
N VAL A 45 -15.86 -2.67 -13.47
CA VAL A 45 -15.78 -1.60 -12.47
C VAL A 45 -14.76 -0.57 -12.92
N GLU A 46 -15.14 0.71 -12.86
CA GLU A 46 -14.21 1.80 -13.14
C GLU A 46 -13.09 1.83 -12.09
N LEU A 47 -11.85 1.91 -12.55
CA LEU A 47 -10.68 1.97 -11.69
C LEU A 47 -9.67 2.98 -12.22
N ARG A 48 -8.96 3.63 -11.30
CA ARG A 48 -7.76 4.41 -11.59
C ARG A 48 -6.56 3.55 -11.25
N GLN A 49 -5.58 3.49 -12.15
CA GLN A 49 -4.38 2.68 -11.97
C GLN A 49 -3.13 3.52 -12.16
N ASP A 50 -2.11 3.22 -11.37
CA ASP A 50 -0.77 3.75 -11.54
C ASP A 50 0.29 2.69 -11.18
N ARG A 51 1.56 3.06 -11.30
CA ARG A 51 2.69 2.21 -10.92
C ARG A 51 3.41 2.80 -9.72
N LEU A 52 3.59 1.96 -8.70
CA LEU A 52 4.45 2.26 -7.57
C LEU A 52 5.91 1.97 -7.97
N ILE A 53 6.53 2.98 -8.59
CA ILE A 53 7.92 2.95 -9.06
C ILE A 53 8.83 3.43 -7.92
N LYS A 54 9.81 2.59 -7.58
CA LYS A 54 10.92 2.97 -6.71
C LYS A 54 12.21 2.73 -7.48
N GLU A 55 12.98 3.80 -7.67
CA GLU A 55 14.30 3.76 -8.31
C GLU A 55 15.29 2.96 -7.44
N GLY A 56 16.16 2.16 -8.08
CA GLY A 56 17.23 1.43 -7.41
C GLY A 56 16.87 0.05 -6.83
N MET A 57 17.69 -0.43 -5.88
CA MET A 57 17.60 -1.77 -5.28
C MET A 57 16.34 -1.93 -4.41
N GLN A 58 15.53 -2.96 -4.68
CA GLN A 58 14.18 -3.14 -4.11
C GLN A 58 14.10 -4.16 -2.96
N ILE A 59 15.13 -4.25 -2.10
CA ILE A 59 15.12 -5.16 -0.94
C ILE A 59 14.33 -4.52 0.22
N GLY A 60 13.44 -5.29 0.85
CA GLY A 60 12.71 -4.84 2.05
C GLY A 60 11.64 -3.78 1.80
N ARG A 61 10.96 -3.81 0.65
CA ARG A 61 9.84 -2.90 0.35
C ARG A 61 8.75 -2.97 1.42
N ASN A 62 8.27 -1.80 1.82
CA ASN A 62 7.14 -1.66 2.74
C ASN A 62 5.99 -1.03 1.94
N PHE A 63 5.07 -1.87 1.49
CA PHE A 63 3.98 -1.45 0.61
C PHE A 63 2.98 -0.53 1.31
N GLU A 64 2.80 -0.64 2.62
CA GLU A 64 1.93 0.24 3.39
C GLU A 64 2.51 1.66 3.42
N PHE A 65 3.79 1.79 3.74
CA PHE A 65 4.50 3.07 3.72
C PHE A 65 4.54 3.69 2.32
N GLU A 66 4.86 2.89 1.30
CA GLU A 66 4.95 3.38 -0.08
C GLU A 66 3.56 3.80 -0.61
N THR A 67 2.50 3.07 -0.27
CA THR A 67 1.11 3.45 -0.59
C THR A 67 0.70 4.75 0.13
N ALA A 68 1.08 4.91 1.40
CA ALA A 68 0.80 6.13 2.15
C ALA A 68 1.51 7.36 1.54
N GLU A 69 2.79 7.22 1.19
CA GLU A 69 3.55 8.28 0.50
C GLU A 69 2.98 8.58 -0.89
N TYR A 70 2.55 7.55 -1.63
CA TYR A 70 1.88 7.71 -2.92
C TYR A 70 0.57 8.50 -2.79
N ASN A 71 -0.26 8.17 -1.79
CA ASN A 71 -1.50 8.89 -1.50
C ASN A 71 -1.24 10.36 -1.13
N LYS A 72 -0.23 10.63 -0.29
CA LYS A 72 0.16 12.01 0.08
C LYS A 72 0.60 12.84 -1.13
N LYS A 73 1.28 12.22 -2.09
CA LYS A 73 1.75 12.88 -3.32
C LYS A 73 0.64 13.13 -4.33
N GLY A 74 -0.56 12.60 -4.12
CA GLY A 74 -1.70 12.79 -5.02
C GLY A 74 -1.50 12.13 -6.39
N GLY A 75 -0.89 10.93 -6.42
CA GLY A 75 -0.77 10.15 -7.65
C GLY A 75 -2.12 9.84 -8.32
N VAL A 76 -2.11 9.37 -9.57
CA VAL A 76 -3.32 9.15 -10.39
C VAL A 76 -4.35 8.22 -9.70
N ALA A 77 -3.86 7.20 -9.01
CA ALA A 77 -4.66 6.24 -8.25
C ALA A 77 -4.70 6.59 -6.75
N ALA A 78 -4.31 7.80 -6.33
CA ALA A 78 -4.30 8.14 -4.92
C ALA A 78 -5.73 8.23 -4.38
N LEU A 79 -5.89 7.86 -3.11
CA LEU A 79 -7.07 8.21 -2.34
C LEU A 79 -6.98 9.71 -2.03
N THR A 80 -7.39 10.56 -2.98
CA THR A 80 -7.59 11.98 -2.73
C THR A 80 -8.71 12.08 -1.71
N SER A 81 -8.45 12.70 -0.56
CA SER A 81 -9.45 12.92 0.49
C SER A 81 -10.54 13.87 -0.01
N SER A 82 -11.44 13.34 -0.82
CA SER A 82 -12.75 13.89 -1.17
C SER A 82 -13.80 12.80 -0.99
N ILE A 83 -13.55 11.86 -0.07
CA ILE A 83 -14.61 11.06 0.50
C ILE A 83 -15.32 12.02 1.45
N ALA A 84 -16.50 12.50 1.05
CA ALA A 84 -17.47 13.00 2.01
C ALA A 84 -17.66 11.86 3.01
N VAL A 85 -17.04 12.01 4.18
CA VAL A 85 -17.10 11.06 5.27
C VAL A 85 -18.55 11.02 5.69
N GLN A 86 -19.34 10.07 5.17
CA GLN A 86 -20.51 9.65 5.90
C GLN A 86 -19.97 9.04 7.19
N PRO A 87 -20.38 9.51 8.37
CA PRO A 87 -19.85 9.04 9.62
C PRO A 87 -20.29 7.59 9.79
N ILE A 88 -19.44 6.66 9.36
CA ILE A 88 -19.36 5.34 9.95
C ILE A 88 -18.91 5.62 11.38
N ALA A 89 -19.74 5.27 12.37
CA ALA A 89 -19.45 5.49 13.77
C ALA A 89 -17.99 5.15 14.07
N GLN A 90 -17.21 6.21 14.31
CA GLN A 90 -15.80 6.14 14.60
C GLN A 90 -15.67 5.40 15.92
N GLN A 91 -15.38 4.09 15.87
CA GLN A 91 -14.74 3.47 17.02
C GLN A 91 -13.40 4.15 17.13
N GLU A 92 -13.30 5.04 18.12
CA GLU A 92 -12.06 5.71 18.46
C GLU A 92 -11.00 4.63 18.70
N ILE A 93 -10.07 4.53 17.74
CA ILE A 93 -8.79 3.87 18.01
C ILE A 93 -8.16 4.75 19.09
N SER A 94 -8.30 4.31 20.33
CA SER A 94 -7.78 5.03 21.48
C SER A 94 -6.33 5.43 21.22
N ASN A 95 -5.93 6.64 21.61
CA ASN A 95 -4.55 7.12 21.47
C ASN A 95 -3.53 6.10 21.97
N ALA A 96 -3.89 5.28 22.97
CA ALA A 96 -3.07 4.18 23.47
C ALA A 96 -2.75 3.11 22.41
N THR A 97 -3.71 2.75 21.55
CA THR A 97 -3.52 1.76 20.48
C THR A 97 -2.64 2.30 19.36
N ALA A 98 -2.80 3.58 19.00
CA ALA A 98 -1.95 4.24 18.01
C ALA A 98 -0.51 4.47 18.52
N MET A 99 -0.34 4.79 19.81
CA MET A 99 0.97 4.94 20.45
C MET A 99 1.69 3.59 20.59
N ALA A 100 0.98 2.53 20.97
CA ALA A 100 1.54 1.17 21.03
C ALA A 100 2.01 0.68 19.66
N ALA A 101 1.24 0.95 18.60
CA ALA A 101 1.66 0.65 17.22
C ALA A 101 2.92 1.44 16.81
N ALA A 102 3.03 2.71 17.20
CA ALA A 102 4.20 3.53 16.91
C ALA A 102 5.46 3.01 17.65
N GLU A 103 5.32 2.58 18.90
CA GLU A 103 6.39 1.98 19.68
C GLU A 103 6.87 0.66 19.07
N GLU A 104 5.95 -0.21 18.66
CA GLU A 104 6.29 -1.48 18.01
C GLU A 104 7.08 -1.26 16.71
N MET A 105 6.72 -0.22 15.94
CA MET A 105 7.45 0.20 14.75
C MET A 105 8.85 0.72 15.06
N LEU A 106 9.03 1.53 16.11
CA LEU A 106 10.35 1.99 16.54
C LEU A 106 11.26 0.80 16.92
N HIS A 107 10.73 -0.17 17.67
CA HIS A 107 11.47 -1.39 18.02
C HIS A 107 11.86 -2.22 16.80
N PHE A 108 10.95 -2.37 15.84
CA PHE A 108 11.21 -3.09 14.61
C PHE A 108 12.36 -2.47 13.81
N TRP A 109 12.33 -1.15 13.61
CA TRP A 109 13.37 -0.42 12.88
C TRP A 109 14.71 -0.44 13.62
N TYR A 110 14.70 -0.28 14.94
CA TYR A 110 15.92 -0.35 15.76
C TYR A 110 16.56 -1.74 15.71
N ASN A 111 15.76 -2.81 15.70
CA ASN A 111 16.28 -4.18 15.66
C ASN A 111 16.93 -4.52 14.32
N LYS A 112 16.39 -4.02 13.21
CA LYS A 112 16.92 -4.25 11.85
C LYS A 112 18.14 -3.41 11.47
N ALA A 113 18.37 -2.29 12.15
CA ALA A 113 19.52 -1.43 11.90
C ALA A 113 20.86 -2.12 12.22
N ASP A 114 21.96 -1.66 11.61
CA ASP A 114 23.32 -2.09 11.95
C ASP A 114 23.82 -1.46 13.27
N ALA A 115 24.94 -1.95 13.79
CA ALA A 115 25.48 -1.52 15.09
C ALA A 115 25.84 -0.03 15.15
N GLU A 116 26.32 0.56 14.05
CA GLU A 116 26.69 1.98 13.97
C GLU A 116 25.43 2.86 13.98
N THR A 117 24.42 2.47 13.21
CA THR A 117 23.12 3.16 13.16
C THR A 117 22.40 3.10 14.51
N LYS A 118 22.40 1.94 15.19
CA LYS A 118 21.84 1.80 16.55
C LYS A 118 22.55 2.70 17.56
N ALA A 119 23.87 2.83 17.46
CA ALA A 119 24.67 3.68 18.34
C ALA A 119 24.34 5.16 18.14
N ARG A 120 24.22 5.62 16.89
CA ARG A 120 23.82 7.00 16.56
C ARG A 120 22.41 7.32 17.02
N PHE A 121 21.47 6.42 16.83
CA PHE A 121 20.10 6.59 17.30
C PHE A 121 20.03 6.69 18.83
N LYS A 122 20.75 5.82 19.55
CA LYS A 122 20.83 5.87 21.02
C LYS A 122 21.45 7.18 21.53
N ALA A 123 22.46 7.70 20.84
CA ALA A 123 23.07 8.99 21.18
C ALA A 123 22.10 10.16 20.97
N PHE A 124 21.30 10.13 19.89
CA PHE A 124 20.28 11.15 19.61
C PHE A 124 19.19 11.19 20.69
N VAL A 125 18.65 10.03 21.10
CA VAL A 125 17.62 9.95 22.14
C VAL A 125 18.12 10.44 23.50
N ASN A 126 19.38 10.16 23.84
CA ASN A 126 20.00 10.61 25.09
C ASN A 126 20.36 12.11 25.13
N GLN A 127 20.23 12.83 24.00
CA GLN A 127 20.46 14.28 23.93
C GLN A 127 19.17 15.10 24.05
N GLN A 128 18.00 14.47 24.17
CA GLN A 128 16.75 15.16 24.51
C GLN A 128 16.53 15.26 26.03
#